data_AF-A0AAW6LZ82-F1
#
_entry.id   AF-A0AAW6LZ82-F1
#
_cell.length_a   1.000
_cell.length_b   1.000
_cell.length_c   1.000
_cell.angle_alpha   90.00
_cell.angle_beta   90.00
_cell.angle_gamma   90.00
#
_symmetry.space_group_name_H-M   'P 1'
#
loop_
_entity.id
_entity.type
_entity.pdbx_description
1 polymer ?
#
loop_
_entity_poly.entity_id
_entity_poly.type
_entity_poly.pdbx_seq_one_letter_code
_entity_poly.pdbx_strand_id
1 'polypeptide(L)'
;MRKLKVFLAVLLASLSLHIYPSEIDSLLRELDMSIRNRPQYTLKRQEQIDALQRKLRLSHSDQERYDLYRELFGKYRSYRMDSALWVANQRVELAKRMKNPLYIRSAELNIAEVMIGVAMYKEGLEILDGIKSADLDASGVSYYYYQYHQVYTLMADYAFSDQMKEHYRGLAYQYKDSIISMRRPGSQGYLLMMSEKLLYEEKYDEAIEILKSCYKTHEEKGYSVAIPSIGLANAYAFMGNTELQKKYLAISAIADIQAATKEYISLWKLANLLFQEGDIKRAYTYIECSMQDATFCNARYRTQEISELLPVISRTYENKLKEEKTQMVALVILTSVLLIILLIALMFIFYQMKRLNVARKAVNTMNEELKHINSDLHTLNDKLQESNQVKEEYIGYVFNMCSLYINKQEEQRKMLARKIKTGQLDDLYKTVNSSSFVANELKEFFYTFDSVFLKLYPKFIEQFNTLLQEDERICPKEGELLTPELRVFALIRLGITDSGKIANFLHYSAQTVYNYRLKVRNKSLLSKDEFMEAVQQIG
;
A
#
# COMPACT_ATOMS: atom_id res chain seq x y z
N MET A 1 5.88 5.02 -18.28
CA MET A 1 5.41 3.60 -18.19
C MET A 1 6.44 2.57 -18.65
N ARG A 2 7.11 2.73 -19.81
CA ARG A 2 8.07 1.72 -20.34
C ARG A 2 9.30 1.48 -19.44
N LYS A 3 9.86 2.55 -18.84
CA LYS A 3 10.99 2.45 -17.90
C LYS A 3 10.64 1.76 -16.56
N LEU A 4 9.40 1.93 -16.08
CA LEU A 4 8.91 1.29 -14.86
C LEU A 4 8.72 -0.23 -15.06
N LYS A 5 8.23 -0.64 -16.24
CA LYS A 5 8.09 -2.06 -16.59
C LYS A 5 9.44 -2.77 -16.73
N VAL A 6 10.45 -2.09 -17.28
CA VAL A 6 11.82 -2.62 -17.37
C VAL A 6 12.45 -2.76 -15.98
N PHE A 7 12.27 -1.76 -15.12
CA PHE A 7 12.77 -1.82 -13.74
C PHE A 7 12.10 -2.95 -12.94
N LEU A 8 10.77 -3.12 -13.09
CA LEU A 8 10.03 -4.22 -12.46
C LEU A 8 10.46 -5.59 -12.99
N ALA A 9 10.72 -5.70 -14.30
CA ALA A 9 11.18 -6.93 -14.92
C ALA A 9 12.61 -7.31 -14.48
N VAL A 10 13.50 -6.33 -14.30
CA VAL A 10 14.86 -6.55 -13.75
C VAL A 10 14.78 -6.93 -12.27
N LEU A 11 13.88 -6.33 -11.49
CA LEU A 11 13.64 -6.70 -10.09
C LEU A 11 13.11 -8.15 -9.98
N LEU A 12 12.13 -8.51 -10.81
CA LEU A 12 11.54 -9.87 -10.86
C LEU A 12 12.54 -10.92 -11.39
N ALA A 13 13.41 -10.55 -12.33
CA ALA A 13 14.49 -11.42 -12.83
C ALA A 13 15.61 -11.61 -11.80
N SER A 14 15.88 -10.60 -10.94
CA SER A 14 16.85 -10.73 -9.84
C SER A 14 16.36 -11.61 -8.68
N LEU A 15 15.05 -11.86 -8.58
CA LEU A 15 14.46 -12.74 -7.55
C LEU A 15 14.48 -14.23 -7.92
N SER A 16 14.99 -14.61 -9.09
CA SER A 16 14.95 -15.99 -9.59
C SER A 16 16.34 -16.57 -9.87
N LEU A 17 17.29 -16.34 -8.96
CA LEU A 17 18.39 -17.29 -8.78
C LEU A 17 17.82 -18.55 -8.12
N HIS A 18 17.38 -19.50 -8.93
CA HIS A 18 17.13 -20.86 -8.47
C HIS A 18 18.47 -21.47 -8.05
N ILE A 19 18.82 -21.30 -6.78
CA ILE A 19 19.85 -22.09 -6.13
C ILE A 19 19.28 -23.51 -6.06
N TYR A 20 19.82 -24.41 -6.87
CA TYR A 20 19.56 -25.83 -6.69
C TYR A 20 19.94 -26.20 -5.25
N PRO A 21 19.03 -26.77 -4.44
CA PRO A 21 19.35 -27.10 -3.07
C PRO A 21 20.52 -28.08 -3.07
N SER A 22 21.52 -27.79 -2.23
CA SER A 22 22.62 -28.73 -2.02
C SER A 22 22.07 -30.06 -1.51
N GLU A 23 22.80 -31.16 -1.72
CA GLU A 23 22.44 -32.46 -1.15
C GLU A 23 22.20 -32.36 0.37
N ILE A 24 23.01 -31.55 1.05
CA ILE A 24 22.88 -31.27 2.48
C ILE A 24 21.57 -30.54 2.80
N ASP A 25 21.18 -29.53 2.01
CA ASP A 25 19.88 -28.86 2.21
C ASP A 25 18.71 -29.82 2.09
N SER A 26 18.78 -30.79 1.17
CA SER A 26 17.78 -31.84 1.04
C SER A 26 17.74 -32.74 2.28
N LEU A 27 18.91 -33.19 2.75
CA LEU A 27 19.02 -33.99 3.98
C LEU A 27 18.52 -33.23 5.21
N LEU A 28 18.85 -31.95 5.35
CA LEU A 28 18.37 -31.12 6.46
C LEU A 28 16.85 -30.96 6.42
N ARG A 29 16.24 -30.82 5.23
CA ARG A 29 14.76 -30.80 5.09
C ARG A 29 14.14 -32.14 5.47
N GLU A 30 14.75 -33.26 5.10
CA GLU A 30 14.29 -34.59 5.51
C GLU A 30 14.41 -34.80 7.02
N LEU A 31 15.50 -34.31 7.63
CA LEU A 31 15.70 -34.31 9.07
C LEU A 31 14.65 -33.45 9.78
N ASP A 32 14.38 -32.23 9.27
CA ASP A 32 13.33 -31.34 9.77
C ASP A 32 11.96 -32.06 9.76
N MET A 33 11.66 -32.79 8.69
CA MET A 33 10.43 -33.60 8.58
C MET A 33 10.44 -34.79 9.54
N SER A 34 11.57 -35.47 9.70
CA SER A 34 11.71 -36.61 10.62
C SER A 34 11.51 -36.18 12.08
N ILE A 35 12.03 -35.01 12.47
CA ILE A 35 11.80 -34.40 13.80
C ILE A 35 10.31 -34.08 14.00
N ARG A 36 9.64 -33.49 12.99
CA ARG A 36 8.19 -33.21 13.06
C ARG A 36 7.36 -34.49 13.20
N ASN A 37 7.74 -35.55 12.50
CA ASN A 37 7.06 -36.85 12.54
C ASN A 37 7.52 -37.77 13.70
N ARG A 38 8.44 -37.31 14.55
CA ARG A 38 8.98 -38.04 15.72
C ARG A 38 7.91 -38.72 16.59
N PRO A 39 6.72 -38.12 16.85
CA PRO A 39 5.65 -38.82 17.59
C PRO A 39 5.19 -40.13 16.94
N GLN A 40 5.14 -40.19 15.60
CA GLN A 40 4.72 -41.39 14.87
C GLN A 40 5.75 -42.53 14.99
N TYR A 41 7.05 -42.20 14.87
CA TYR A 41 8.12 -43.18 15.07
C TYR A 41 8.15 -43.71 16.51
N THR A 42 7.90 -42.81 17.48
CA THR A 42 7.80 -43.17 18.90
C THR A 42 6.63 -44.12 19.15
N LEU A 43 5.46 -43.88 18.53
CA LEU A 43 4.31 -44.77 18.61
C LEU A 43 4.64 -46.16 18.05
N LYS A 44 5.25 -46.23 16.86
CA LYS A 44 5.65 -47.51 16.24
C LYS A 44 6.62 -48.31 17.11
N ARG A 45 7.57 -47.63 17.78
CA ARG A 45 8.47 -48.26 18.75
C ARG A 45 7.71 -48.80 19.96
N GLN A 46 6.75 -48.04 20.47
CA GLN A 46 5.91 -48.46 21.59
C GLN A 46 5.05 -49.68 21.23
N GLU A 47 4.46 -49.73 20.03
CA GLU A 47 3.69 -50.89 19.55
C GLU A 47 4.53 -52.17 19.51
N GLN A 48 5.80 -52.09 19.09
CA GLN A 48 6.73 -53.21 19.11
C GLN A 48 7.02 -53.69 20.53
N ILE A 49 7.22 -52.76 21.46
CA ILE A 49 7.43 -53.05 22.88
C ILE A 49 6.18 -53.70 23.47
N ASP A 50 4.99 -53.17 23.22
CA ASP A 50 3.72 -53.69 23.71
C ASP A 50 3.46 -55.10 23.16
N ALA A 51 3.81 -55.36 21.90
CA ALA A 51 3.72 -56.69 21.31
C ALA A 51 4.62 -57.70 22.02
N LEU A 52 5.88 -57.33 22.33
CA LEU A 52 6.80 -58.17 23.09
C LEU A 52 6.30 -58.40 24.53
N GLN A 53 5.78 -57.36 25.18
CA GLN A 53 5.19 -57.48 26.52
C GLN A 53 3.96 -58.41 26.53
N ARG A 54 3.11 -58.37 25.49
CA ARG A 54 1.98 -59.32 25.35
C ARG A 54 2.48 -60.76 25.20
N LYS A 55 3.47 -61.00 24.33
CA LYS A 55 4.10 -62.33 24.19
C LYS A 55 4.67 -62.83 25.51
N LEU A 56 5.35 -61.95 26.25
CA LEU A 56 5.94 -62.27 27.55
C LEU A 56 4.91 -62.73 28.58
N ARG A 57 3.72 -62.09 28.62
CA ARG A 57 2.61 -62.48 29.52
C ARG A 57 2.03 -63.85 29.19
N LEU A 58 2.02 -64.22 27.90
CA LEU A 58 1.50 -65.50 27.43
C LEU A 58 2.53 -66.65 27.51
N SER A 59 3.82 -66.32 27.60
CA SER A 59 4.89 -67.32 27.69
C SER A 59 4.88 -68.03 29.05
N HIS A 60 5.04 -69.35 29.03
CA HIS A 60 5.11 -70.20 30.22
C HIS A 60 6.51 -70.76 30.49
N SER A 61 7.41 -70.76 29.51
CA SER A 61 8.78 -71.24 29.65
C SER A 61 9.71 -70.13 30.16
N ASP A 62 10.56 -70.44 31.14
CA ASP A 62 11.59 -69.51 31.62
C ASP A 62 12.63 -69.19 30.52
N GLN A 63 12.95 -70.13 29.63
CA GLN A 63 13.84 -69.91 28.48
C GLN A 63 13.23 -68.90 27.50
N GLU A 64 11.96 -69.10 27.12
CA GLU A 64 11.26 -68.20 26.19
C GLU A 64 11.12 -66.79 26.81
N ARG A 65 10.81 -66.71 28.11
CA ARG A 65 10.78 -65.42 28.82
C ARG A 65 12.15 -64.74 28.84
N TYR A 66 13.23 -65.49 29.05
CA TYR A 66 14.58 -64.95 29.05
C TYR A 66 14.94 -64.33 27.69
N ASP A 67 14.60 -65.00 26.59
CA ASP A 67 14.84 -64.51 25.23
C ASP A 67 13.96 -63.30 24.89
N LEU A 68 12.68 -63.31 25.29
CA LEU A 68 11.79 -62.15 25.13
C LEU A 68 12.27 -60.93 25.92
N TYR A 69 12.79 -61.14 27.13
CA TYR A 69 13.42 -60.06 27.89
C TYR A 69 14.71 -59.56 27.23
N ARG A 70 15.51 -60.43 26.60
CA ARG A 70 16.67 -60.00 25.82
C ARG A 70 16.26 -59.10 24.64
N GLU A 71 15.19 -59.45 23.94
CA GLU A 71 14.64 -58.60 22.88
C GLU A 71 14.10 -57.27 23.41
N LEU A 72 13.35 -57.30 24.52
CA LEU A 72 12.87 -56.09 25.19
C LEU A 72 14.01 -55.18 25.65
N PHE A 73 15.11 -55.75 26.17
CA PHE A 73 16.30 -54.99 26.53
C PHE A 73 16.86 -54.25 25.32
N GLY A 74 16.98 -54.94 24.17
CA GLY A 74 17.38 -54.32 22.91
C GLY A 74 16.46 -53.17 22.47
N LYS A 75 15.16 -53.24 22.81
CA LYS A 75 14.20 -52.17 22.54
C LYS A 75 14.29 -51.01 23.53
N TYR A 76 14.70 -51.25 24.77
CA TYR A 76 14.76 -50.22 25.82
C TYR A 76 16.14 -49.54 25.97
N ARG A 77 17.25 -50.24 25.72
CA ARG A 77 18.62 -49.77 26.02
C ARG A 77 18.97 -48.39 25.45
N SER A 78 18.41 -48.02 24.31
CA SER A 78 18.59 -46.71 23.66
C SER A 78 17.31 -45.87 23.58
N TYR A 79 16.25 -46.27 24.29
CA TYR A 79 14.93 -45.63 24.29
C TYR A 79 14.51 -45.16 25.69
N ARG A 80 14.60 -46.02 26.71
CA ARG A 80 14.29 -45.74 28.12
C ARG A 80 15.16 -46.60 29.05
N MET A 81 16.15 -45.99 29.70
CA MET A 81 17.13 -46.70 30.51
C MET A 81 16.55 -47.32 31.78
N ASP A 82 15.58 -46.68 32.45
CA ASP A 82 14.94 -47.26 33.65
C ASP A 82 14.24 -48.59 33.33
N SER A 83 13.55 -48.65 32.19
CA SER A 83 12.91 -49.87 31.72
C SER A 83 13.93 -50.90 31.25
N ALA A 84 15.04 -50.47 30.65
CA ALA A 84 16.14 -51.37 30.30
C ALA A 84 16.74 -52.03 31.54
N LEU A 85 16.96 -51.27 32.62
CA LEU A 85 17.45 -51.78 33.90
C LEU A 85 16.47 -52.78 34.51
N TRP A 86 15.17 -52.47 34.52
CA TRP A 86 14.15 -53.38 35.02
C TRP A 86 14.18 -54.72 34.24
N VAL A 87 14.22 -54.66 32.91
CA VAL A 87 14.30 -55.86 32.07
C VAL A 87 15.60 -56.65 32.33
N ALA A 88 16.75 -55.98 32.44
CA ALA A 88 18.02 -56.63 32.73
C ALA A 88 17.99 -57.38 34.07
N ASN A 89 17.40 -56.77 35.11
CA ASN A 89 17.19 -57.45 36.40
C ASN A 89 16.27 -58.67 36.28
N GLN A 90 15.18 -58.59 35.50
CA GLN A 90 14.33 -59.76 35.25
C GLN A 90 15.08 -60.89 34.54
N ARG A 91 15.99 -60.56 33.62
CA ARG A 91 16.87 -61.55 32.97
C ARG A 91 17.80 -62.23 33.97
N VAL A 92 18.39 -61.49 34.91
CA VAL A 92 19.25 -62.06 35.97
C VAL A 92 18.46 -63.05 36.84
N GLU A 93 17.28 -62.66 37.30
CA GLU A 93 16.46 -63.51 38.17
C GLU A 93 15.97 -64.79 37.46
N LEU A 94 15.64 -64.69 36.16
CA LEU A 94 15.35 -65.87 35.34
C LEU A 94 16.58 -66.77 35.16
N ALA A 95 17.74 -66.19 34.82
CA ALA A 95 18.97 -66.94 34.63
C ALA A 95 19.41 -67.69 35.90
N LYS A 96 19.24 -67.07 37.08
CA LYS A 96 19.47 -67.71 38.39
C LYS A 96 18.52 -68.88 38.62
N ARG A 97 17.22 -68.73 38.33
CA ARG A 97 16.24 -69.82 38.42
C ARG A 97 16.58 -70.99 37.50
N MET A 98 17.01 -70.69 36.27
CA MET A 98 17.47 -71.67 35.29
C MET A 98 18.84 -72.28 35.63
N LYS A 99 19.55 -71.72 36.62
CA LYS A 99 20.92 -72.12 37.03
C LYS A 99 21.90 -72.16 35.86
N ASN A 100 21.80 -71.19 34.94
CA ASN A 100 22.69 -71.07 33.78
C ASN A 100 23.70 -69.93 33.99
N PRO A 101 24.98 -70.22 34.30
CA PRO A 101 25.98 -69.19 34.58
C PRO A 101 26.21 -68.22 33.42
N LEU A 102 26.25 -68.71 32.19
CA LEU A 102 26.43 -67.88 31.00
C LEU A 102 25.30 -66.85 30.87
N TYR A 103 24.06 -67.26 31.15
CA TYR A 103 22.90 -66.37 31.10
C TYR A 103 22.91 -65.34 32.23
N ILE A 104 23.42 -65.69 33.40
CA ILE A 104 23.60 -64.76 34.52
C ILE A 104 24.59 -63.69 34.09
N ARG A 105 25.77 -64.08 33.60
CA ARG A 105 26.80 -63.12 33.14
C ARG A 105 26.31 -62.25 32.00
N SER A 106 25.63 -62.83 31.00
CA SER A 106 25.04 -62.05 29.89
C SER A 106 24.03 -61.00 30.37
N ALA A 107 23.24 -61.32 31.39
CA ALA A 107 22.27 -60.39 31.97
C ALA A 107 22.94 -59.34 32.88
N GLU A 108 23.99 -59.70 33.62
CA GLU A 108 24.80 -58.75 34.41
C GLU A 108 25.49 -57.72 33.50
N LEU A 109 25.99 -58.13 32.33
CA LEU A 109 26.56 -57.20 31.33
C LEU A 109 25.53 -56.16 30.85
N ASN A 110 24.25 -56.54 30.75
CA ASN A 110 23.18 -55.59 30.44
C ASN A 110 22.91 -54.58 31.55
N ILE A 111 23.06 -54.99 32.81
CA ILE A 111 22.99 -54.07 33.95
C ILE A 111 24.17 -53.10 33.90
N ALA A 112 25.39 -53.62 33.68
CA ALA A 112 26.59 -52.79 33.52
C ALA A 112 26.42 -51.75 32.42
N GLU A 113 25.92 -52.15 31.24
CA GLU A 113 25.65 -51.22 30.14
C GLU A 113 24.70 -50.08 30.56
N VAL A 114 23.61 -50.41 31.26
CA VAL A 114 22.66 -49.39 31.71
C VAL A 114 23.29 -48.48 32.76
N MET A 115 24.05 -49.01 33.72
CA MET A 115 24.78 -48.21 34.72
C MET A 115 25.71 -47.20 34.03
N ILE A 116 26.49 -47.65 33.04
CA ILE A 116 27.36 -46.79 32.24
C ILE A 116 26.52 -45.72 31.51
N GLY A 117 25.42 -46.11 30.89
CA GLY A 117 24.52 -45.21 30.16
C GLY A 117 23.84 -44.14 31.03
N VAL A 118 23.64 -44.40 32.33
CA VAL A 118 23.12 -43.41 33.29
C VAL A 118 24.22 -42.71 34.09
N ALA A 119 25.49 -42.81 33.65
CA ALA A 119 26.68 -42.24 34.28
C ALA A 119 27.00 -42.77 35.70
N MET A 120 26.52 -43.96 36.04
CA MET A 120 26.93 -44.72 37.24
C MET A 120 28.17 -45.57 36.92
N TYR A 121 29.27 -44.90 36.56
CA TYR A 121 30.48 -45.54 36.04
C TYR A 121 31.12 -46.50 37.05
N LYS A 122 31.13 -46.13 38.33
CA LYS A 122 31.68 -46.96 39.40
C LYS A 122 30.91 -48.27 39.53
N GLU A 123 29.59 -48.20 39.61
CA GLU A 123 28.71 -49.37 39.72
C GLU A 123 28.78 -50.25 38.47
N GLY A 124 28.88 -49.63 37.28
CA GLY A 124 29.15 -50.33 36.04
C GLY A 124 30.47 -51.11 36.09
N LEU A 125 31.56 -50.49 36.53
CA LEU A 125 32.86 -51.12 36.68
C LEU A 125 32.85 -52.23 37.73
N GLU A 126 32.21 -52.04 38.89
CA GLU A 126 32.10 -53.08 39.91
C GLU A 126 31.40 -54.35 39.39
N ILE A 127 30.37 -54.18 38.55
CA ILE A 127 29.71 -55.32 37.88
C ILE A 127 30.67 -55.99 36.90
N LEU A 128 31.39 -55.22 36.07
CA LEU A 128 32.35 -55.77 35.11
C LEU A 128 33.50 -56.51 35.79
N ASP A 129 34.06 -55.96 36.86
CA ASP A 129 35.15 -56.56 37.63
C ASP A 129 34.72 -57.88 38.31
N GLY A 130 33.43 -58.02 38.62
CA GLY A 130 32.84 -59.25 39.16
C GLY A 130 32.62 -60.37 38.15
N ILE A 131 32.75 -60.10 36.84
CA ILE A 131 32.57 -61.07 35.76
C ILE A 131 33.93 -61.56 35.29
N LYS A 132 34.12 -62.89 35.30
CA LYS A 132 35.31 -63.49 34.68
C LYS A 132 35.06 -63.67 33.19
N SER A 133 35.98 -63.19 32.34
CA SER A 133 35.87 -63.36 30.88
C SER A 133 35.77 -64.83 30.44
N ALA A 134 36.35 -65.76 31.21
CA ALA A 134 36.25 -67.20 30.98
C ALA A 134 34.82 -67.77 31.17
N ASP A 135 33.93 -67.05 31.87
CA ASP A 135 32.53 -67.45 32.09
C ASP A 135 31.63 -67.05 30.90
N LEU A 136 32.18 -66.38 29.87
CA LEU A 136 31.47 -65.84 28.72
C LEU A 136 31.79 -66.60 27.43
N ASP A 137 30.84 -66.59 26.49
CA ASP A 137 31.08 -67.01 25.12
C ASP A 137 31.81 -65.92 24.32
N ALA A 138 32.27 -66.23 23.10
CA ALA A 138 33.03 -65.28 22.27
C ALA A 138 32.28 -63.94 22.06
N SER A 139 30.96 -63.99 21.87
CA SER A 139 30.13 -62.79 21.75
C SER A 139 30.04 -62.02 23.07
N GLY A 140 29.90 -62.71 24.20
CA GLY A 140 29.86 -62.14 25.53
C GLY A 140 31.17 -61.45 25.91
N VAL A 141 32.33 -62.07 25.61
CA VAL A 141 33.63 -61.45 25.88
C VAL A 141 33.84 -60.20 25.03
N SER A 142 33.46 -60.22 23.74
CA SER A 142 33.54 -59.01 22.90
C SER A 142 32.65 -57.89 23.44
N TYR A 143 31.47 -58.21 23.95
CA TYR A 143 30.56 -57.24 24.57
C TYR A 143 31.09 -56.73 25.92
N TYR A 144 31.69 -57.59 26.73
CA TYR A 144 32.35 -57.25 28.00
C TYR A 144 33.49 -56.24 27.81
N TYR A 145 34.42 -56.51 26.90
CA TYR A 145 35.49 -55.56 26.60
C TYR A 145 34.97 -54.26 25.97
N TYR A 146 33.88 -54.33 25.20
CA TYR A 146 33.22 -53.12 24.72
C TYR A 146 32.65 -52.27 25.86
N GLN A 147 32.11 -52.86 26.92
CA GLN A 147 31.64 -52.10 28.09
C GLN A 147 32.78 -51.39 28.82
N TYR A 148 33.94 -52.05 28.99
CA TYR A 148 35.14 -51.37 29.52
C TYR A 148 35.62 -50.25 28.63
N HIS A 149 35.70 -50.49 27.31
CA HIS A 149 36.05 -49.47 26.34
C HIS A 149 35.11 -48.26 26.45
N GLN A 150 33.79 -48.49 26.55
CA GLN A 150 32.78 -47.45 26.64
C GLN A 150 32.88 -46.65 27.94
N VAL A 151 32.98 -47.31 29.11
CA VAL A 151 33.07 -46.60 30.39
C VAL A 151 34.34 -45.77 30.49
N TYR A 152 35.49 -46.27 30.03
CA TYR A 152 36.72 -45.49 30.05
C TYR A 152 36.72 -44.35 29.02
N THR A 153 36.08 -44.53 27.86
CA THR A 153 35.88 -43.42 26.90
C THR A 153 35.07 -42.30 27.53
N LEU A 154 33.94 -42.64 28.18
CA LEU A 154 33.11 -41.64 28.86
C LEU A 154 33.84 -41.01 30.05
N MET A 155 34.56 -41.78 30.86
CA MET A 155 35.36 -41.24 31.96
C MET A 155 36.46 -40.29 31.48
N ALA A 156 37.05 -40.54 30.31
CA ALA A 156 38.02 -39.63 29.71
C ALA A 156 37.38 -38.29 29.30
N ASP A 157 36.15 -38.29 28.79
CA ASP A 157 35.48 -37.06 28.36
C ASP A 157 35.14 -36.14 29.55
N TYR A 158 34.90 -36.71 30.73
CA TYR A 158 34.54 -35.95 31.95
C TYR A 158 35.66 -35.82 32.99
N ALA A 159 36.83 -36.40 32.75
CA ALA A 159 37.92 -36.35 33.70
C ALA A 159 38.42 -34.90 33.94
N PHE A 160 38.68 -34.57 35.21
CA PHE A 160 39.00 -33.20 35.63
C PHE A 160 40.36 -32.71 35.12
N SER A 161 41.39 -33.56 35.20
CA SER A 161 42.75 -33.21 34.77
C SER A 161 43.11 -33.92 33.48
N ASP A 162 43.95 -33.28 32.66
CA ASP A 162 44.43 -33.88 31.41
C ASP A 162 45.18 -35.20 31.65
N GLN A 163 45.89 -35.33 32.78
CA GLN A 163 46.51 -36.59 33.18
C GLN A 163 45.48 -37.72 33.35
N MET A 164 44.32 -37.43 33.98
CA MET A 164 43.25 -38.43 34.12
C MET A 164 42.58 -38.73 32.78
N LYS A 165 42.38 -37.71 31.92
CA LYS A 165 41.87 -37.90 30.56
C LYS A 165 42.75 -38.86 29.76
N GLU A 166 44.07 -38.62 29.75
CA GLU A 166 45.01 -39.48 29.05
C GLU A 166 45.09 -40.89 29.65
N HIS A 167 45.01 -41.02 30.98
CA HIS A 167 44.96 -42.33 31.62
C HIS A 167 43.74 -43.15 31.16
N TYR A 168 42.54 -42.57 31.18
CA TYR A 168 41.33 -43.27 30.75
C TYR A 168 41.29 -43.50 29.24
N ARG A 169 41.80 -42.58 28.42
CA ARG A 169 41.99 -42.82 26.97
C ARG A 169 42.90 -44.01 26.71
N GLY A 170 44.01 -44.12 27.46
CA GLY A 170 44.93 -45.25 27.38
C GLY A 170 44.24 -46.58 27.71
N LEU A 171 43.43 -46.63 28.77
CA LEU A 171 42.64 -47.82 29.12
C LEU A 171 41.61 -48.15 28.02
N ALA A 172 40.84 -47.17 27.55
CA ALA A 172 39.87 -47.35 26.47
C ALA A 172 40.53 -47.90 25.19
N TYR A 173 41.75 -47.45 24.88
CA TYR A 173 42.54 -47.91 23.75
C TYR A 173 43.02 -49.36 23.91
N GLN A 174 43.45 -49.79 25.11
CA GLN A 174 43.85 -51.18 25.35
C GLN A 174 42.73 -52.19 25.10
N TYR A 175 41.50 -51.86 25.51
CA TYR A 175 40.34 -52.72 25.25
C TYR A 175 39.95 -52.77 23.77
N LYS A 176 40.26 -51.73 22.98
CA LYS A 176 40.01 -51.69 21.53
C LYS A 176 40.74 -52.81 20.79
N ASP A 177 42.03 -53.02 21.08
CA ASP A 177 42.82 -54.08 20.47
C ASP A 177 42.28 -55.48 20.80
N SER A 178 41.86 -55.67 22.05
CA SER A 178 41.22 -56.91 22.50
C SER A 178 39.94 -57.19 21.71
N ILE A 179 39.07 -56.19 21.53
CA ILE A 179 37.82 -56.34 20.78
C ILE A 179 38.10 -56.67 19.30
N ILE A 180 39.07 -56.01 18.66
CA ILE A 180 39.41 -56.25 17.25
C ILE A 180 39.88 -57.70 17.07
N SER A 181 40.75 -58.20 17.94
CA SER A 181 41.31 -59.56 17.83
C SER A 181 40.26 -60.67 17.94
N MET A 182 39.16 -60.41 18.66
CA MET A 182 38.10 -61.38 18.91
C MET A 182 36.97 -61.36 17.88
N ARG A 183 36.85 -60.27 17.11
CA ARG A 183 35.79 -60.14 16.11
C ARG A 183 36.24 -60.76 14.79
N ARG A 184 35.30 -61.44 14.12
CA ARG A 184 35.55 -61.98 12.77
C ARG A 184 35.98 -60.86 11.82
N PRO A 185 37.11 -61.00 11.11
CA PRO A 185 37.52 -60.04 10.07
C PRO A 185 36.40 -59.79 9.05
N GLY A 186 36.15 -58.53 8.73
CA GLY A 186 35.07 -58.12 7.84
C GLY A 186 33.66 -58.09 8.44
N SER A 187 33.48 -58.51 9.71
CA SER A 187 32.20 -58.26 10.41
C SER A 187 32.00 -56.76 10.67
N GLN A 188 30.75 -56.31 10.72
CA GLN A 188 30.44 -54.89 10.97
C GLN A 188 31.16 -54.35 12.22
N GLY A 189 31.07 -55.06 13.35
CA GLY A 189 31.72 -54.63 14.58
C GLY A 189 33.25 -54.62 14.49
N TYR A 190 33.85 -55.46 13.64
CA TYR A 190 35.28 -55.42 13.36
C TYR A 190 35.64 -54.16 12.57
N LEU A 191 34.91 -53.88 11.48
CA LEU A 191 35.16 -52.72 10.62
C LEU A 191 35.01 -51.39 11.36
N LEU A 192 34.00 -51.26 12.22
CA LEU A 192 33.79 -50.07 13.05
C LEU A 192 34.92 -49.89 14.09
N MET A 193 35.31 -50.95 14.78
CA MET A 193 36.38 -50.86 15.78
C MET A 193 37.74 -50.60 15.12
N MET A 194 37.98 -51.18 13.94
CA MET A 194 39.17 -50.94 13.14
C MET A 194 39.22 -49.51 12.62
N SER A 195 38.13 -48.96 12.10
CA SER A 195 38.11 -47.58 11.64
C SER A 195 38.38 -46.60 12.78
N GLU A 196 37.81 -46.82 13.96
CA GLU A 196 38.15 -46.00 15.14
C GLU A 196 39.61 -46.13 15.59
N LYS A 197 40.24 -47.28 15.37
CA LYS A 197 41.69 -47.45 15.62
C LYS A 197 42.50 -46.63 14.62
N LEU A 198 42.17 -46.73 13.34
CA LEU A 198 42.83 -45.96 12.27
C LEU A 198 42.66 -44.45 12.47
N LEU A 199 41.48 -43.99 12.94
CA LEU A 199 41.27 -42.58 13.30
C LEU A 199 42.20 -42.13 14.44
N TYR A 200 42.44 -42.98 15.44
CA TYR A 200 43.37 -42.68 16.53
C TYR A 200 44.84 -42.68 16.07
N GLU A 201 45.18 -43.54 15.11
CA GLU A 201 46.50 -43.59 14.45
C GLU A 201 46.66 -42.52 13.34
N GLU A 202 45.71 -41.58 13.22
CA GLU A 202 45.70 -40.50 12.21
C GLU A 202 45.67 -40.99 10.73
N LYS A 203 45.31 -42.25 10.50
CA LYS A 203 45.13 -42.86 9.17
C LYS A 203 43.71 -42.63 8.66
N TYR A 204 43.37 -41.37 8.42
CA TYR A 204 41.99 -40.96 8.13
C TYR A 204 41.44 -41.56 6.83
N ASP A 205 42.22 -41.60 5.75
CA ASP A 205 41.76 -42.10 4.45
C ASP A 205 41.39 -43.59 4.52
N GLU A 206 42.24 -44.42 5.12
CA GLU A 206 41.98 -45.84 5.34
C GLU A 206 40.72 -46.06 6.20
N ALA A 207 40.56 -45.26 7.26
CA ALA A 207 39.37 -45.31 8.10
C ALA A 207 38.09 -44.99 7.30
N ILE A 208 38.15 -43.97 6.44
CA ILE A 208 37.03 -43.55 5.60
C ILE A 208 36.67 -44.61 4.56
N GLU A 209 37.64 -45.26 3.93
CA GLU A 209 37.37 -46.35 2.97
C GLU A 209 36.62 -47.50 3.64
N ILE A 210 37.08 -47.93 4.82
CA ILE A 210 36.43 -48.97 5.62
C ILE A 210 34.99 -48.56 5.98
N LEU A 211 34.82 -47.33 6.45
CA LEU A 211 33.52 -46.80 6.86
C LEU A 211 32.56 -46.64 5.68
N LYS A 212 33.03 -46.20 4.50
CA LYS A 212 32.23 -46.13 3.27
C LYS A 212 31.77 -47.50 2.82
N SER A 213 32.66 -48.50 2.86
CA SER A 213 32.30 -49.89 2.56
C SER A 213 31.24 -50.43 3.52
N CYS A 214 31.38 -50.12 4.83
CA CYS A 214 30.41 -50.48 5.85
C CYS A 214 29.05 -49.79 5.59
N TYR A 215 29.07 -48.49 5.29
CA TYR A 215 27.87 -47.69 4.97
C TYR A 215 27.12 -48.29 3.77
N LYS A 216 27.82 -48.52 2.65
CA LYS A 216 27.22 -49.06 1.43
C LYS A 216 26.59 -50.44 1.65
N THR A 217 27.29 -51.31 2.39
CA THR A 217 26.76 -52.63 2.74
C THR A 217 25.48 -52.53 3.57
N HIS A 218 25.39 -51.56 4.47
CA HIS A 218 24.20 -51.33 5.29
C HIS A 218 23.03 -50.81 4.47
N GLU A 219 23.29 -49.83 3.62
CA GLU A 219 22.32 -49.25 2.70
C GLU A 219 21.72 -50.32 1.78
N GLU A 220 22.56 -51.12 1.11
CA GLU A 220 22.13 -52.19 0.19
C GLU A 220 21.32 -53.29 0.89
N LYS A 221 21.63 -53.59 2.16
CA LYS A 221 20.93 -54.61 2.95
C LYS A 221 19.72 -54.07 3.73
N GLY A 222 19.44 -52.78 3.65
CA GLY A 222 18.38 -52.12 4.43
C GLY A 222 18.65 -52.14 5.94
N TYR A 223 19.90 -52.25 6.37
CA TYR A 223 20.30 -52.13 7.77
C TYR A 223 20.40 -50.66 8.17
N SER A 224 20.33 -50.37 9.48
CA SER A 224 20.49 -48.99 9.95
C SER A 224 21.85 -48.43 9.56
N VAL A 225 21.85 -47.29 8.88
CA VAL A 225 23.05 -46.56 8.46
C VAL A 225 23.56 -45.58 9.52
N ALA A 226 22.91 -45.48 10.69
CA ALA A 226 23.25 -44.50 11.73
C ALA A 226 24.71 -44.63 12.20
N ILE A 227 25.10 -45.83 12.64
CA ILE A 227 26.45 -46.10 13.19
C ILE A 227 27.58 -45.88 12.16
N PRO A 228 27.53 -46.41 10.93
CA PRO A 228 28.58 -46.11 9.95
C PRO A 228 28.61 -44.62 9.56
N SER A 229 27.45 -43.93 9.59
CA SER A 229 27.39 -42.49 9.30
C SER A 229 28.03 -41.64 10.39
N ILE A 230 27.81 -41.93 11.69
CA ILE A 230 28.54 -41.22 12.76
C ILE A 230 30.05 -41.45 12.66
N GLY A 231 30.49 -42.66 12.29
CA GLY A 231 31.89 -42.95 12.01
C GLY A 231 32.46 -42.07 10.89
N LEU A 232 31.75 -41.97 9.76
CA LEU A 232 32.15 -41.09 8.64
C LEU A 232 32.16 -39.62 9.05
N ALA A 233 31.15 -39.17 9.79
CA ALA A 233 31.10 -37.80 10.29
C ALA A 233 32.30 -37.46 11.16
N ASN A 234 32.67 -38.34 12.09
CA ASN A 234 33.86 -38.14 12.94
C ASN A 234 35.15 -38.14 12.11
N ALA A 235 35.28 -39.05 11.14
CA ALA A 235 36.44 -39.09 10.25
C ALA A 235 36.62 -37.79 9.44
N TYR A 236 35.54 -37.29 8.83
CA TYR A 236 35.57 -36.03 8.09
C TYR A 236 35.77 -34.81 9.01
N ALA A 237 35.33 -34.88 10.26
CA ALA A 237 35.63 -33.85 11.26
C ALA A 237 37.15 -33.75 11.51
N PHE A 238 37.84 -34.89 11.67
CA PHE A 238 39.31 -34.90 11.83
C PHE A 238 40.05 -34.35 10.60
N MET A 239 39.50 -34.54 9.40
CA MET A 239 40.05 -33.95 8.17
C MET A 239 39.67 -32.48 7.95
N GLY A 240 38.86 -31.88 8.83
CA GLY A 240 38.35 -30.51 8.66
C GLY A 240 37.32 -30.35 7.54
N ASN A 241 36.74 -31.44 7.04
CA ASN A 241 35.71 -31.40 5.99
C ASN A 241 34.31 -31.28 6.59
N THR A 242 33.93 -30.04 6.96
CA THR A 242 32.66 -29.72 7.61
C THR A 242 31.43 -30.09 6.76
N GLU A 243 31.51 -29.97 5.43
CA GLU A 243 30.39 -30.30 4.54
C GLU A 243 30.04 -31.79 4.59
N LEU A 244 31.04 -32.67 4.44
CA LEU A 244 30.80 -34.11 4.55
C LEU A 244 30.50 -34.53 5.99
N GLN A 245 31.08 -33.88 6.99
CA GLN A 245 30.70 -34.08 8.39
C GLN A 245 29.20 -33.82 8.58
N LYS A 246 28.68 -32.66 8.14
CA LYS A 246 27.25 -32.32 8.22
C LYS A 246 26.37 -33.34 7.49
N LYS A 247 26.76 -33.72 6.27
CA LYS A 247 26.05 -34.73 5.47
C LYS A 247 25.82 -36.01 6.28
N TYR A 248 26.88 -36.59 6.83
CA TYR A 248 26.77 -37.86 7.54
C TYR A 248 26.16 -37.72 8.94
N LEU A 249 26.30 -36.57 9.61
CA LEU A 249 25.55 -36.29 10.84
C LEU A 249 24.04 -36.23 10.55
N ALA A 250 23.63 -35.59 9.45
CA ALA A 250 22.21 -35.53 9.06
C ALA A 250 21.65 -36.92 8.75
N ILE A 251 22.36 -37.73 7.95
CA ILE A 251 21.96 -39.11 7.64
C ILE A 251 21.83 -39.96 8.92
N SER A 252 22.80 -39.85 9.83
CA SER A 252 22.73 -40.56 11.10
C SER A 252 21.55 -40.11 11.96
N ALA A 253 21.32 -38.80 12.08
CA ALA A 253 20.24 -38.26 12.88
C ALA A 253 18.86 -38.67 12.32
N ILE A 254 18.69 -38.68 11.00
CA ILE A 254 17.47 -39.16 10.35
C ILE A 254 17.21 -40.63 10.73
N ALA A 255 18.22 -41.48 10.55
CA ALA A 255 18.11 -42.91 10.85
C ALA A 255 17.76 -43.17 12.32
N ASP A 256 18.40 -42.47 13.26
CA ASP A 256 18.13 -42.61 14.70
C ASP A 256 16.72 -42.12 15.09
N ILE A 257 16.29 -40.97 14.57
CA ILE A 257 14.95 -40.42 14.86
C ILE A 257 13.85 -41.33 14.30
N GLN A 258 14.02 -41.83 13.07
CA GLN A 258 13.07 -42.74 12.44
C GLN A 258 13.01 -44.11 13.15
N ALA A 259 14.13 -44.55 13.73
CA ALA A 259 14.19 -45.74 14.59
C ALA A 259 13.65 -45.52 16.02
N ALA A 260 13.29 -44.27 16.35
CA ALA A 260 12.97 -43.79 17.70
C ALA A 260 14.06 -44.10 18.74
N THR A 261 15.32 -44.10 18.31
CA THR A 261 16.48 -44.05 19.21
C THR A 261 16.47 -42.68 19.90
N LYS A 262 16.75 -42.65 21.20
CA LYS A 262 16.74 -41.44 22.04
C LYS A 262 18.12 -41.11 22.59
N GLU A 263 18.97 -42.13 22.73
CA GLU A 263 20.38 -42.00 22.99
C GLU A 263 21.13 -41.92 21.64
N TYR A 264 21.25 -40.71 21.09
CA TYR A 264 21.98 -40.43 19.85
C TYR A 264 22.89 -39.21 20.00
N ILE A 265 23.88 -39.10 19.11
CA ILE A 265 24.89 -38.04 19.13
C ILE A 265 24.70 -37.04 17.99
N SER A 266 24.29 -37.54 16.83
CA SER A 266 24.47 -36.83 15.56
C SER A 266 23.66 -35.54 15.47
N LEU A 267 22.46 -35.50 16.07
CA LEU A 267 21.59 -34.34 16.00
C LEU A 267 22.14 -33.13 16.76
N TRP A 268 22.66 -33.31 17.98
CA TRP A 268 23.20 -32.19 18.76
C TRP A 268 24.56 -31.72 18.23
N LYS A 269 25.39 -32.63 17.71
CA LYS A 269 26.62 -32.26 16.99
C LYS A 269 26.30 -31.43 15.74
N LEU A 270 25.28 -31.84 14.97
CA LEU A 270 24.82 -31.07 13.82
C LEU A 270 24.23 -29.72 14.22
N ALA A 271 23.49 -29.66 15.33
CA ALA A 271 22.99 -28.40 15.88
C ALA A 271 24.12 -27.41 16.16
N ASN A 272 25.24 -27.89 16.73
CA ASN A 272 26.41 -27.05 16.97
C ASN A 272 27.04 -26.51 15.68
N LEU A 273 27.19 -27.35 14.64
CA LEU A 273 27.71 -26.90 13.34
C LEU A 273 26.79 -25.86 12.68
N LEU A 274 25.47 -26.12 12.67
CA LEU A 274 24.49 -25.19 12.13
C LEU A 274 24.46 -23.87 12.90
N PHE A 275 24.68 -23.91 14.22
CA PHE A 275 24.81 -22.72 15.04
C PHE A 275 26.01 -21.87 14.62
N GLN A 276 27.18 -22.51 14.43
CA GLN A 276 28.41 -21.85 13.97
C GLN A 276 28.25 -21.24 12.55
N GLU A 277 27.42 -21.86 11.70
CA GLU A 277 27.09 -21.37 10.36
C GLU A 277 25.98 -20.30 10.34
N GLY A 278 25.35 -20.01 11.47
CA GLY A 278 24.31 -19.00 11.60
C GLY A 278 22.88 -19.49 11.29
N ASP A 279 22.66 -20.78 11.06
CA ASP A 279 21.31 -21.38 11.02
C ASP A 279 20.78 -21.62 12.45
N ILE A 280 20.55 -20.50 13.14
CA ILE A 280 20.15 -20.45 14.55
C ILE A 280 18.83 -21.19 14.78
N LYS A 281 17.91 -21.17 13.81
CA LYS A 281 16.58 -21.78 13.97
C LYS A 281 16.66 -23.29 13.97
N ARG A 282 17.40 -23.90 13.03
CA ARG A 282 17.60 -25.35 13.03
C ARG A 282 18.45 -25.77 14.21
N ALA A 283 19.52 -25.04 14.51
CA ALA A 283 20.36 -25.31 15.67
C ALA A 283 19.53 -25.39 16.95
N TYR A 284 18.68 -24.38 17.22
CA TYR A 284 17.76 -24.38 18.35
C TYR A 284 16.81 -25.58 18.35
N THR A 285 16.15 -25.85 17.21
CA THR A 285 15.21 -26.97 17.08
C THR A 285 15.88 -28.32 17.37
N TYR A 286 17.08 -28.52 16.85
CA TYR A 286 17.82 -29.78 16.93
C TYR A 286 18.39 -30.01 18.34
N ILE A 287 18.93 -28.96 18.97
CA ILE A 287 19.47 -29.06 20.33
C ILE A 287 18.35 -29.27 21.36
N GLU A 288 17.20 -28.61 21.19
CA GLU A 288 16.04 -28.81 22.06
C GLU A 288 15.48 -30.23 21.92
N CYS A 289 15.33 -30.70 20.68
CA CYS A 289 14.91 -32.07 20.37
C CYS A 289 15.83 -33.10 21.05
N SER A 290 17.16 -32.91 20.93
CA SER A 290 18.17 -33.77 21.54
C SER A 290 18.08 -33.75 23.07
N MET A 291 17.89 -32.58 23.69
CA MET A 291 17.76 -32.47 25.15
C MET A 291 16.51 -33.19 25.67
N GLN A 292 15.37 -33.02 24.98
CA GLN A 292 14.12 -33.71 25.33
C GLN A 292 14.27 -35.23 25.23
N ASP A 293 14.90 -35.72 24.16
CA ASP A 293 15.09 -37.17 23.96
C ASP A 293 16.08 -37.76 24.97
N ALA A 294 17.19 -37.07 25.26
CA ALA A 294 18.16 -37.50 26.29
C ALA A 294 17.51 -37.57 27.68
N THR A 295 16.71 -36.56 28.04
CA THR A 295 15.98 -36.51 29.32
C THR A 295 14.93 -37.63 29.39
N PHE A 296 14.16 -37.85 28.33
CA PHE A 296 13.19 -38.94 28.24
C PHE A 296 13.84 -40.32 28.35
N CYS A 297 15.01 -40.50 27.73
CA CYS A 297 15.79 -41.74 27.79
C CYS A 297 16.38 -42.02 29.17
N ASN A 298 16.53 -40.97 30.00
CA ASN A 298 17.34 -40.93 31.22
C ASN A 298 18.85 -41.14 30.94
N ALA A 299 19.32 -40.67 29.77
CA ALA A 299 20.73 -40.75 29.36
C ALA A 299 21.52 -39.55 29.94
N ARG A 300 21.93 -39.65 31.21
CA ARG A 300 22.50 -38.51 31.97
C ARG A 300 23.74 -37.88 31.35
N TYR A 301 24.66 -38.68 30.82
CA TYR A 301 25.87 -38.16 30.18
C TYR A 301 25.53 -37.35 28.92
N ARG A 302 24.54 -37.78 28.12
CA ARG A 302 24.02 -37.00 26.98
C ARG A 302 23.42 -35.68 27.42
N THR A 303 22.60 -35.68 28.48
CA THR A 303 22.07 -34.44 29.06
C THR A 303 23.20 -33.49 29.47
N GLN A 304 24.30 -34.01 30.03
CA GLN A 304 25.46 -33.22 30.39
C GLN A 304 26.16 -32.63 29.15
N GLU A 305 26.45 -33.41 28.11
CA GLU A 305 27.06 -32.93 26.85
C GLU A 305 26.25 -31.78 26.22
N ILE A 306 24.92 -31.94 26.20
CA ILE A 306 24.02 -30.98 25.55
C ILE A 306 23.87 -29.70 26.41
N SER A 307 24.00 -29.80 27.74
CA SER A 307 23.76 -28.68 28.68
C SER A 307 24.75 -27.53 28.54
N GLU A 308 25.94 -27.77 27.99
CA GLU A 308 26.92 -26.70 27.73
C GLU A 308 26.50 -25.83 26.53
N LEU A 309 25.94 -26.44 25.49
CA LEU A 309 25.56 -25.76 24.25
C LEU A 309 24.16 -25.15 24.29
N LEU A 310 23.22 -25.83 24.95
CA LEU A 310 21.81 -25.46 24.93
C LEU A 310 21.55 -24.01 25.37
N PRO A 311 22.09 -23.50 26.50
CA PRO A 311 21.82 -22.13 26.94
C PRO A 311 22.31 -21.07 25.95
N VAL A 312 23.46 -21.31 25.30
CA VAL A 312 24.05 -20.39 24.33
C VAL A 312 23.19 -20.31 23.07
N ILE A 313 22.79 -21.46 22.53
CA ILE A 313 21.94 -21.54 21.34
C ILE A 313 20.55 -20.94 21.64
N SER A 314 19.92 -21.32 22.76
CA SER A 314 18.61 -20.81 23.17
C SER A 314 18.61 -19.30 23.36
N ARG A 315 19.61 -18.74 24.06
CA ARG A 315 19.70 -17.28 24.25
C ARG A 315 19.90 -16.54 22.92
N THR A 316 20.69 -17.09 22.01
CA THR A 316 20.92 -16.50 20.68
C THR A 316 19.64 -16.52 19.85
N TYR A 317 18.89 -17.63 19.89
CA TYR A 317 17.59 -17.75 19.24
C TYR A 317 16.56 -16.76 19.81
N GLU A 318 16.46 -16.66 21.14
CA GLU A 318 15.57 -15.70 21.80
C GLU A 318 15.91 -14.25 21.46
N ASN A 319 17.21 -13.90 21.42
CA ASN A 319 17.65 -12.57 21.02
C ASN A 319 17.27 -12.26 19.57
N LYS A 320 17.46 -13.22 18.65
CA LYS A 320 17.03 -13.07 17.26
C LYS A 320 15.52 -12.84 17.15
N LEU A 321 14.72 -13.61 17.88
CA LEU A 321 13.26 -13.41 17.92
C LEU A 321 12.89 -12.02 18.47
N LYS A 322 13.59 -11.54 19.51
CA LYS A 322 13.38 -10.18 20.06
C LYS A 322 13.75 -9.10 19.06
N GLU A 323 14.84 -9.26 18.32
CA GLU A 323 15.27 -8.33 17.27
C GLU A 323 14.23 -8.28 16.13
N GLU A 324 13.84 -9.44 15.59
CA GLU A 324 12.81 -9.54 14.54
C GLU A 324 11.48 -8.93 15.00
N LYS A 325 11.06 -9.20 16.23
CA LYS A 325 9.87 -8.60 16.82
C LYS A 325 10.00 -7.08 16.95
N THR A 326 11.14 -6.58 17.41
CA THR A 326 11.39 -5.13 17.55
C THR A 326 11.35 -4.45 16.19
N GLN A 327 11.98 -5.03 15.17
CA GLN A 327 11.94 -4.52 13.80
C GLN A 327 10.51 -4.50 13.24
N MET A 328 9.75 -5.58 13.45
CA MET A 328 8.35 -5.66 13.03
C MET A 328 7.50 -4.57 13.71
N VAL A 329 7.66 -4.35 15.01
CA VAL A 329 6.97 -3.29 15.75
C VAL A 329 7.35 -1.90 15.23
N ALA A 330 8.65 -1.65 14.97
CA ALA A 330 9.11 -0.38 14.43
C ALA A 330 8.51 -0.07 13.05
N LEU A 331 8.42 -1.08 12.16
CA LEU A 331 7.76 -0.95 10.86
C LEU A 331 6.26 -0.63 11.01
N VAL A 332 5.57 -1.29 11.94
CA VAL A 332 4.15 -1.00 12.22
C VAL A 332 3.96 0.45 12.70
N ILE A 333 4.82 0.93 13.61
CA ILE A 333 4.77 2.33 14.07
C ILE A 333 5.00 3.30 12.89
N LEU A 334 6.03 3.05 12.07
CA LEU A 334 6.33 3.88 10.89
C LEU A 334 5.14 3.94 9.92
N THR A 335 4.54 2.80 9.58
CA THR A 335 3.37 2.75 8.70
C THR A 335 2.16 3.48 9.30
N SER A 336 1.98 3.41 10.62
CA SER A 336 0.90 4.12 11.32
C SER A 336 1.09 5.63 11.25
N VAL A 337 2.31 6.13 11.45
CA VAL A 337 2.65 7.55 11.32
C VAL A 337 2.42 8.04 9.90
N LEU A 338 2.87 7.29 8.89
CA LEU A 338 2.65 7.62 7.48
C LEU A 338 1.16 7.69 7.13
N LEU A 339 0.34 6.79 7.69
CA LEU A 339 -1.11 6.78 7.49
C LEU A 339 -1.78 8.01 8.11
N ILE A 340 -1.34 8.44 9.30
CA ILE A 340 -1.81 9.68 9.93
C ILE A 340 -1.44 10.91 9.08
N ILE A 341 -0.20 11.00 8.60
CA ILE A 341 0.23 12.10 7.71
C ILE A 341 -0.62 12.14 6.44
N LEU A 342 -0.88 10.98 5.83
CA LEU A 342 -1.74 10.87 4.66
C LEU A 342 -3.15 11.38 4.94
N LEU A 343 -3.75 10.99 6.06
CA LEU A 343 -5.08 11.48 6.47
C LEU A 343 -5.09 13.00 6.66
N ILE A 344 -4.07 13.57 7.28
CA ILE A 344 -3.92 15.03 7.44
C ILE A 344 -3.82 15.71 6.07
N ALA A 345 -3.01 15.17 5.16
CA ALA A 345 -2.86 15.71 3.81
C ALA A 345 -4.20 15.66 3.03
N LEU A 346 -4.94 14.56 3.13
CA LEU A 346 -6.26 14.43 2.51
C LEU A 346 -7.27 15.42 3.10
N MET A 347 -7.30 15.61 4.42
CA MET A 347 -8.13 16.62 5.06
C MET A 347 -7.75 18.04 4.59
N PHE A 348 -6.47 18.34 4.49
CA PHE A 348 -5.98 19.62 3.99
C PHE A 348 -6.38 19.87 2.53
N ILE A 349 -6.25 18.87 1.65
CA ILE A 349 -6.70 18.94 0.25
C ILE A 349 -8.21 19.19 0.19
N PHE A 350 -8.99 18.45 0.98
CA PHE A 350 -10.44 18.62 1.03
C PHE A 350 -10.84 20.04 1.48
N TYR A 351 -10.18 20.55 2.53
CA TYR A 351 -10.37 21.91 3.01
C TYR A 351 -10.02 22.95 1.94
N GLN A 352 -8.89 22.79 1.25
CA GLN A 352 -8.49 23.67 0.16
C GLN A 352 -9.49 23.64 -1.01
N MET A 353 -9.96 22.47 -1.42
CA MET A 353 -10.97 22.36 -2.49
C MET A 353 -12.27 23.08 -2.11
N LYS A 354 -12.73 22.95 -0.86
CA LYS A 354 -13.92 23.67 -0.38
C LYS A 354 -13.72 25.18 -0.45
N ARG A 355 -12.58 25.70 0.00
CA ARG A 355 -12.22 27.13 -0.08
C ARG A 355 -12.14 27.61 -1.54
N LEU A 356 -11.49 26.83 -2.41
CA LEU A 356 -11.37 27.15 -3.83
C LEU A 356 -12.73 27.20 -4.53
N ASN A 357 -13.63 26.27 -4.20
CA ASN A 357 -14.99 26.26 -4.75
C ASN A 357 -15.80 27.49 -4.33
N VAL A 358 -15.66 27.95 -3.08
CA VAL A 358 -16.29 29.21 -2.62
C VAL A 358 -15.73 30.42 -3.38
N ALA A 359 -14.40 30.51 -3.52
CA ALA A 359 -13.76 31.59 -4.25
C ALA A 359 -14.17 31.61 -5.75
N ARG A 360 -14.21 30.44 -6.40
CA ARG A 360 -14.68 30.32 -7.80
C ARG A 360 -16.14 30.76 -7.95
N LYS A 361 -17.01 30.39 -7.02
CA LYS A 361 -18.41 30.85 -7.05
C LYS A 361 -18.48 32.37 -6.96
N ALA A 362 -17.78 32.99 -6.02
CA ALA A 362 -17.77 34.45 -5.88
C ALA A 362 -17.25 35.16 -7.14
N VAL A 363 -16.16 34.67 -7.73
CA VAL A 363 -15.61 35.22 -8.99
C VAL A 363 -16.61 35.08 -10.15
N ASN A 364 -17.30 33.94 -10.26
CA ASN A 364 -18.30 33.74 -11.28
C ASN A 364 -19.48 34.72 -11.12
N THR A 365 -19.97 34.92 -9.89
CA THR A 365 -21.05 35.88 -9.61
C THR A 365 -20.64 37.31 -9.98
N MET A 366 -19.43 37.74 -9.60
CA MET A 366 -18.91 39.06 -9.99
C MET A 366 -18.77 39.21 -11.50
N ASN A 367 -18.36 38.17 -12.23
CA ASN A 367 -18.28 38.21 -13.70
C ASN A 367 -19.67 38.33 -14.34
N GLU A 368 -20.70 37.67 -13.79
CA GLU A 368 -22.08 37.80 -14.27
C GLU A 368 -22.61 39.22 -14.05
N GLU A 369 -22.37 39.81 -12.88
CA GLU A 369 -22.73 41.21 -12.59
C GLU A 369 -22.02 42.19 -13.53
N LEU A 370 -20.71 42.00 -13.76
CA LEU A 370 -19.93 42.84 -14.66
C LEU A 370 -20.48 42.78 -16.10
N LYS A 371 -20.91 41.59 -16.55
CA LYS A 371 -21.49 41.39 -17.87
C LYS A 371 -22.83 42.12 -18.00
N HIS A 372 -23.66 42.10 -16.97
CA HIS A 372 -24.92 42.85 -16.92
C HIS A 372 -24.66 44.36 -17.01
N ILE A 373 -23.77 44.90 -16.17
CA ILE A 373 -23.43 46.32 -16.16
C ILE A 373 -22.90 46.77 -17.53
N ASN A 374 -22.03 45.97 -18.15
CA ASN A 374 -21.49 46.31 -19.47
C ASN A 374 -22.58 46.33 -20.56
N SER A 375 -23.55 45.41 -20.48
CA SER A 375 -24.71 45.42 -21.38
C SER A 375 -25.55 46.69 -21.21
N ASP A 376 -25.85 47.08 -19.98
CA ASP A 376 -26.64 48.29 -19.70
C ASP A 376 -25.92 49.55 -20.21
N LEU A 377 -24.61 49.62 -20.03
CA LEU A 377 -23.77 50.73 -20.50
C LEU A 377 -23.82 50.85 -22.03
N HIS A 378 -23.76 49.72 -22.76
CA HIS A 378 -23.95 49.72 -24.21
C HIS A 378 -25.32 50.26 -24.62
N THR A 379 -26.40 49.81 -23.99
CA THR A 379 -27.75 50.28 -24.35
C THR A 379 -27.97 51.77 -24.09
N LEU A 380 -27.35 52.32 -23.04
CA LEU A 380 -27.44 53.75 -22.73
C LEU A 380 -26.68 54.59 -23.76
N ASN A 381 -25.53 54.11 -24.21
CA ASN A 381 -24.71 54.79 -25.21
C ASN A 381 -25.44 54.87 -26.55
N ASP A 382 -26.12 53.81 -26.98
CA ASP A 382 -26.90 53.78 -28.23
C ASP A 382 -28.02 54.82 -28.22
N LYS A 383 -28.77 54.93 -27.11
CA LYS A 383 -29.84 55.93 -26.95
C LYS A 383 -29.30 57.37 -26.99
N LEU A 384 -28.13 57.60 -26.40
CA LEU A 384 -27.48 58.91 -26.44
C LEU A 384 -27.07 59.30 -27.86
N GLN A 385 -26.55 58.34 -28.62
CA GLN A 385 -26.18 58.55 -30.02
C GLN A 385 -27.40 58.90 -30.89
N GLU A 386 -28.52 58.20 -30.73
CA GLU A 386 -29.77 58.49 -31.43
C GLU A 386 -30.28 59.91 -31.14
N SER A 387 -30.28 60.33 -29.86
CA SER A 387 -30.69 61.69 -29.47
C SER A 387 -29.81 62.79 -30.08
N ASN A 388 -28.50 62.55 -30.18
CA ASN A 388 -27.59 63.51 -30.78
C ASN A 388 -27.83 63.66 -32.29
N GLN A 389 -28.11 62.56 -33.00
CA GLN A 389 -28.37 62.59 -34.44
C GLN A 389 -29.59 63.46 -34.80
N VAL A 390 -30.67 63.38 -34.03
CA VAL A 390 -31.87 64.23 -34.23
C VAL A 390 -31.56 65.72 -34.03
N LYS A 391 -30.73 66.05 -33.03
CA LYS A 391 -30.32 67.45 -32.77
C LYS A 391 -29.47 68.01 -33.91
N GLU A 392 -28.56 67.21 -34.47
CA GLU A 392 -27.72 67.63 -35.60
C GLU A 392 -28.54 67.92 -36.86
N GLU A 393 -29.54 67.07 -37.18
CA GLU A 393 -30.43 67.28 -38.33
C GLU A 393 -31.23 68.59 -38.21
N TYR A 394 -31.71 68.92 -37.00
CA TYR A 394 -32.41 70.18 -36.74
C TYR A 394 -31.51 71.41 -36.93
N ILE A 395 -30.26 71.35 -36.45
CA ILE A 395 -29.29 72.43 -36.67
C ILE A 395 -29.08 72.66 -38.17
N GLY A 396 -28.94 71.59 -38.96
CA GLY A 396 -28.84 71.67 -40.42
C GLY A 396 -30.04 72.37 -41.06
N TYR A 397 -31.25 72.10 -40.58
CA TYR A 397 -32.48 72.70 -41.10
C TYR A 397 -32.54 74.21 -40.86
N VAL A 398 -32.18 74.69 -39.67
CA VAL A 398 -32.17 76.13 -39.33
C VAL A 398 -31.19 76.90 -40.22
N PHE A 399 -29.98 76.37 -40.41
CA PHE A 399 -28.98 77.02 -41.28
C PHE A 399 -29.44 77.08 -42.75
N ASN A 400 -30.13 76.05 -43.23
CA ASN A 400 -30.70 76.08 -44.58
C ASN A 400 -31.75 77.19 -44.73
N MET A 401 -32.59 77.41 -43.72
CA MET A 401 -33.57 78.51 -43.73
C MET A 401 -32.91 79.88 -43.71
N CYS A 402 -31.87 80.08 -42.90
CA CYS A 402 -31.09 81.33 -42.93
C CYS A 402 -30.49 81.58 -44.32
N SER A 403 -29.98 80.54 -44.98
CA SER A 403 -29.44 80.63 -46.35
C SER A 403 -30.51 81.05 -47.38
N LEU A 404 -31.69 80.45 -47.33
CA LEU A 404 -32.82 80.81 -48.20
C LEU A 404 -33.24 82.27 -48.03
N TYR A 405 -33.37 82.74 -46.78
CA TYR A 405 -33.72 84.13 -46.49
C TYR A 405 -32.65 85.12 -46.98
N ILE A 406 -31.36 84.81 -46.80
CA ILE A 406 -30.25 85.64 -47.30
C ILE A 406 -30.33 85.76 -48.84
N ASN A 407 -30.54 84.65 -49.54
CA ASN A 407 -30.68 84.64 -50.99
C ASN A 407 -31.87 85.50 -51.45
N LYS A 408 -32.99 85.42 -50.74
CA LYS A 408 -34.20 86.20 -51.03
C LYS A 408 -33.98 87.70 -50.86
N GLN A 409 -33.32 88.13 -49.78
CA GLN A 409 -32.95 89.53 -49.58
C GLN A 409 -32.01 90.03 -50.68
N GLU A 410 -31.07 89.18 -51.12
CA GLU A 410 -30.16 89.53 -52.21
C GLU A 410 -30.90 89.69 -53.57
N GLU A 411 -31.88 88.83 -53.86
CA GLU A 411 -32.75 89.00 -55.04
C GLU A 411 -33.58 90.27 -54.98
N GLN A 412 -34.13 90.60 -53.81
CA GLN A 412 -34.86 91.84 -53.58
C GLN A 412 -33.96 93.06 -53.80
N ARG A 413 -32.75 93.06 -53.22
CA ARG A 413 -31.75 94.13 -53.42
C ARG A 413 -31.43 94.30 -54.91
N LYS A 414 -31.22 93.21 -55.65
CA LYS A 414 -30.96 93.24 -57.10
C LYS A 414 -32.15 93.79 -57.89
N MET A 415 -33.37 93.40 -57.55
CA MET A 415 -34.60 93.87 -58.19
C MET A 415 -34.78 95.38 -57.99
N LEU A 416 -34.62 95.87 -56.75
CA LEU A 416 -34.69 97.30 -56.44
C LEU A 416 -33.59 98.09 -57.15
N ALA A 417 -32.35 97.60 -57.12
CA ALA A 417 -31.22 98.23 -57.80
C ALA A 417 -31.44 98.34 -59.33
N ARG A 418 -32.06 97.33 -59.95
CA ARG A 418 -32.43 97.35 -61.37
C ARG A 418 -33.47 98.45 -61.67
N LYS A 419 -34.54 98.55 -60.88
CA LYS A 419 -35.60 99.57 -61.06
C LYS A 419 -35.07 101.00 -60.90
N ILE A 420 -34.14 101.22 -59.96
CA ILE A 420 -33.44 102.51 -59.79
C ILE A 420 -32.61 102.82 -61.04
N LYS A 421 -31.81 101.87 -61.52
CA LYS A 421 -30.90 102.08 -62.66
C LYS A 421 -31.63 102.35 -63.98
N THR A 422 -32.82 101.79 -64.19
CA THR A 422 -33.62 101.98 -65.42
C THR A 422 -34.52 103.22 -65.38
N GLY A 423 -34.45 104.05 -64.33
CA GLY A 423 -35.28 105.26 -64.20
C GLY A 423 -36.76 105.01 -63.96
N GLN A 424 -37.15 103.77 -63.60
CA GLN A 424 -38.55 103.36 -63.34
C GLN A 424 -39.01 103.82 -61.95
N LEU A 425 -38.95 105.12 -61.65
CA LEU A 425 -39.22 105.67 -60.33
C LEU A 425 -40.68 105.48 -59.87
N ASP A 426 -41.65 105.59 -60.78
CA ASP A 426 -43.06 105.33 -60.46
C ASP A 426 -43.33 103.87 -60.07
N ASP A 427 -42.68 102.92 -60.74
CA ASP A 427 -42.86 101.50 -60.49
C ASP A 427 -42.14 101.06 -59.20
N LEU A 428 -41.01 101.70 -58.89
CA LEU A 428 -40.33 101.58 -57.60
C LEU A 428 -41.22 102.09 -56.46
N TYR A 429 -41.85 103.26 -56.61
CA TYR A 429 -42.77 103.82 -55.60
C TYR A 429 -43.94 102.87 -55.34
N LYS A 430 -44.52 102.27 -56.40
CA LYS A 430 -45.55 101.23 -56.26
C LYS A 430 -45.05 99.96 -55.58
N THR A 431 -43.83 99.53 -55.88
CA THR A 431 -43.24 98.31 -55.29
C THR A 431 -42.98 98.49 -53.81
N VAL A 432 -42.40 99.62 -53.39
CA VAL A 432 -42.04 99.89 -51.99
C VAL A 432 -43.28 100.16 -51.12
N ASN A 433 -44.30 100.84 -51.66
CA ASN A 433 -45.55 101.11 -50.94
C ASN A 433 -46.60 100.00 -51.08
N SER A 434 -46.26 98.86 -51.69
CA SER A 434 -47.20 97.75 -51.83
C SER A 434 -47.30 96.95 -50.54
N SER A 435 -48.50 96.92 -49.95
CA SER A 435 -48.83 96.01 -48.84
C SER A 435 -48.83 94.52 -49.23
N SER A 436 -48.84 94.19 -50.53
CA SER A 436 -48.84 92.81 -51.03
C SER A 436 -47.53 92.07 -50.75
N PHE A 437 -46.42 92.79 -50.61
CA PHE A 437 -45.12 92.22 -50.31
C PHE A 437 -45.08 91.56 -48.92
N VAL A 438 -45.49 92.31 -47.88
CA VAL A 438 -45.54 91.81 -46.50
C VAL A 438 -46.51 90.64 -46.37
N ALA A 439 -47.64 90.69 -47.08
CA ALA A 439 -48.62 89.60 -47.08
C ALA A 439 -48.05 88.29 -47.67
N ASN A 440 -47.26 88.36 -48.74
CA ASN A 440 -46.62 87.18 -49.33
C ASN A 440 -45.51 86.61 -48.44
N GLU A 441 -44.68 87.46 -47.83
CA GLU A 441 -43.65 87.04 -46.86
C GLU A 441 -44.27 86.33 -45.65
N LEU A 442 -45.39 86.84 -45.12
CA LEU A 442 -46.10 86.22 -44.00
C LEU A 442 -46.67 84.85 -44.37
N LYS A 443 -47.20 84.69 -45.58
CA LYS A 443 -47.71 83.39 -46.06
C LYS A 443 -46.61 82.34 -46.12
N GLU A 444 -45.43 82.71 -46.63
CA GLU A 444 -44.27 81.83 -46.72
C GLU A 444 -43.68 81.52 -45.33
N PHE A 445 -43.63 82.52 -44.45
CA PHE A 445 -43.23 82.32 -43.05
C PHE A 445 -44.11 81.28 -42.35
N PHE A 446 -45.43 81.37 -42.50
CA PHE A 446 -46.34 80.39 -41.91
C PHE A 446 -46.17 78.99 -42.50
N TYR A 447 -46.05 78.88 -43.83
CA TYR A 447 -45.80 77.58 -44.45
C TYR A 447 -44.50 76.95 -43.96
N THR A 448 -43.46 77.77 -43.84
CA THR A 448 -42.15 77.35 -43.33
C THR A 448 -42.27 76.89 -41.89
N PHE A 449 -42.82 77.72 -41.00
CA PHE A 449 -43.06 77.38 -39.59
C PHE A 449 -43.83 76.07 -39.44
N ASP A 450 -44.97 75.94 -40.14
CA ASP A 450 -45.81 74.75 -40.08
C ASP A 450 -45.03 73.49 -40.51
N SER A 451 -44.25 73.58 -41.59
CA SER A 451 -43.43 72.47 -42.10
C SER A 451 -42.32 72.07 -41.14
N VAL A 452 -41.58 73.03 -40.56
CA VAL A 452 -40.54 72.75 -39.55
C VAL A 452 -41.15 72.06 -38.34
N PHE A 453 -42.25 72.63 -37.85
CA PHE A 453 -42.88 72.18 -36.63
C PHE A 453 -43.42 70.77 -36.77
N LEU A 454 -44.07 70.44 -37.89
CA LEU A 454 -44.55 69.08 -38.16
C LEU A 454 -43.43 68.08 -38.45
N LYS A 455 -42.24 68.50 -38.89
CA LYS A 455 -41.09 67.59 -38.95
C LYS A 455 -40.57 67.22 -37.56
N LEU A 456 -40.56 68.19 -36.63
CA LEU A 456 -40.15 67.95 -35.25
C LEU A 456 -41.21 67.18 -34.46
N TYR A 457 -42.49 67.41 -34.76
CA TYR A 457 -43.62 66.78 -34.11
C TYR A 457 -44.59 66.21 -35.15
N PRO A 458 -44.24 65.09 -35.84
CA PRO A 458 -45.03 64.53 -36.95
C PRO A 458 -46.46 64.15 -36.56
N LYS A 459 -46.64 63.76 -35.29
CA LYS A 459 -47.94 63.33 -34.75
C LYS A 459 -48.68 64.45 -34.04
N PHE A 460 -48.22 65.70 -34.11
CA PHE A 460 -48.79 66.81 -33.35
C PHE A 460 -50.29 66.97 -33.60
N ILE A 461 -50.74 66.98 -34.86
CA ILE A 461 -52.16 67.19 -35.19
C ILE A 461 -53.01 66.04 -34.66
N GLU A 462 -52.54 64.80 -34.80
CA GLU A 462 -53.22 63.59 -34.33
C GLU A 462 -53.37 63.64 -32.81
N GLN A 463 -52.26 63.81 -32.09
CA GLN A 463 -52.23 63.89 -30.64
C GLN A 463 -53.01 65.11 -30.11
N PHE A 464 -52.92 66.28 -30.76
CA PHE A 464 -53.66 67.47 -30.37
C PHE A 464 -55.17 67.27 -30.50
N ASN A 465 -55.63 66.62 -31.58
CA ASN A 465 -57.05 66.33 -31.78
C ASN A 465 -57.60 65.26 -30.80
N THR A 466 -56.75 64.46 -30.14
CA THR A 466 -57.21 63.60 -29.02
C THR A 466 -57.61 64.39 -27.78
N LEU A 467 -57.20 65.67 -27.68
CA LEU A 467 -57.54 66.55 -26.55
C LEU A 467 -58.87 67.29 -26.75
N LEU A 468 -59.47 67.21 -27.95
CA LEU A 468 -60.70 67.91 -28.32
C LEU A 468 -61.89 66.95 -28.42
N GLN A 469 -63.11 67.48 -28.25
CA GLN A 469 -64.34 66.73 -28.51
C GLN A 469 -64.39 66.23 -29.97
N GLU A 470 -64.99 65.07 -30.21
CA GLU A 470 -64.92 64.36 -31.49
C GLU A 470 -65.53 65.16 -32.66
N ASP A 471 -66.59 65.92 -32.39
CA ASP A 471 -67.29 66.81 -33.31
C ASP A 471 -66.63 68.19 -33.47
N GLU A 472 -65.62 68.51 -32.66
CA GLU A 472 -64.95 69.81 -32.61
C GLU A 472 -63.45 69.77 -33.00
N ARG A 473 -62.98 68.63 -33.52
CA ARG A 473 -61.60 68.42 -34.00
C ARG A 473 -61.22 69.43 -35.09
N ILE A 474 -59.96 69.86 -35.05
CA ILE A 474 -59.44 70.90 -35.94
C ILE A 474 -58.58 70.24 -37.01
N CYS A 475 -59.06 70.28 -38.25
CA CYS A 475 -58.34 69.82 -39.43
C CYS A 475 -57.98 71.03 -40.32
N PRO A 476 -56.72 71.14 -40.81
CA PRO A 476 -56.36 72.12 -41.83
C PRO A 476 -57.21 71.98 -43.09
N LYS A 477 -57.49 73.10 -43.76
CA LYS A 477 -58.19 73.11 -45.05
C LYS A 477 -57.27 72.67 -46.19
N GLU A 478 -57.83 72.32 -47.34
CA GLU A 478 -57.06 71.93 -48.52
C GLU A 478 -56.04 73.02 -48.91
N GLY A 479 -54.75 72.67 -48.85
CA GLY A 479 -53.63 73.60 -49.10
C GLY A 479 -53.01 74.26 -47.86
N GLU A 480 -53.53 74.05 -46.64
CA GLU A 480 -52.95 74.53 -45.38
C GLU A 480 -52.28 73.39 -44.58
N LEU A 481 -51.14 73.66 -43.93
CA LEU A 481 -50.44 72.69 -43.07
C LEU A 481 -50.92 72.75 -41.62
N LEU A 482 -51.04 73.95 -41.06
CA LEU A 482 -51.69 74.21 -39.77
C LEU A 482 -52.74 75.32 -39.92
N THR A 483 -53.82 75.22 -39.14
CA THR A 483 -54.77 76.32 -38.98
C THR A 483 -54.18 77.43 -38.09
N PRO A 484 -54.70 78.67 -38.15
CA PRO A 484 -54.31 79.74 -37.22
C PRO A 484 -54.38 79.34 -35.75
N GLU A 485 -55.42 78.57 -35.37
CA GLU A 485 -55.57 77.98 -34.05
C GLU A 485 -54.43 77.01 -33.73
N LEU A 486 -54.12 76.07 -34.62
CA LEU A 486 -53.06 75.08 -34.40
C LEU A 486 -51.67 75.74 -34.29
N ARG A 487 -51.40 76.84 -35.00
CA ARG A 487 -50.12 77.58 -34.87
C ARG A 487 -49.93 78.18 -33.48
N VAL A 488 -51.00 78.69 -32.87
CA VAL A 488 -50.96 79.19 -31.49
C VAL A 488 -50.54 78.08 -30.53
N PHE A 489 -51.10 76.87 -30.69
CA PHE A 489 -50.77 75.73 -29.83
C PHE A 489 -49.44 75.06 -30.17
N ALA A 490 -48.99 75.13 -31.43
CA ALA A 490 -47.64 74.73 -31.81
C ALA A 490 -46.57 75.57 -31.08
N LEU A 491 -46.79 76.88 -30.97
CA LEU A 491 -45.88 77.76 -30.20
C LEU A 491 -45.91 77.47 -28.70
N ILE A 492 -47.08 77.13 -28.15
CA ILE A 492 -47.21 76.68 -26.75
C ILE A 492 -46.41 75.39 -26.54
N ARG A 493 -46.47 74.43 -27.48
CA ARG A 493 -45.68 73.20 -27.44
C ARG A 493 -44.16 73.46 -27.51
N LEU A 494 -43.76 74.50 -28.23
CA LEU A 494 -42.37 74.98 -28.26
C LEU A 494 -41.96 75.76 -27.00
N GLY A 495 -42.83 75.85 -25.98
CA GLY A 495 -42.57 76.54 -24.72
C GLY A 495 -42.88 78.04 -24.74
N ILE A 496 -43.41 78.57 -25.84
CA ILE A 496 -43.83 79.97 -25.95
C ILE A 496 -45.29 80.07 -25.49
N THR A 497 -45.48 80.30 -24.20
CA THR A 497 -46.81 80.32 -23.57
C THR A 497 -47.43 81.70 -23.43
N ASP A 498 -46.60 82.75 -23.51
CA ASP A 498 -47.01 84.15 -23.39
C ASP A 498 -47.81 84.62 -24.62
N SER A 499 -49.04 85.07 -24.40
CA SER A 499 -49.93 85.50 -25.48
C SER A 499 -49.38 86.69 -26.27
N GLY A 500 -48.61 87.59 -25.64
CA GLY A 500 -47.99 88.73 -26.30
C GLY A 500 -46.90 88.29 -27.27
N LYS A 501 -46.04 87.35 -26.84
CA LYS A 501 -45.02 86.74 -27.70
C LYS A 501 -45.62 85.96 -28.86
N ILE A 502 -46.66 85.17 -28.62
CA ILE A 502 -47.39 84.45 -29.68
C ILE A 502 -47.99 85.43 -30.69
N ALA A 503 -48.62 86.51 -30.21
CA ALA A 503 -49.22 87.54 -31.05
C ALA A 503 -48.16 88.22 -31.93
N ASN A 504 -47.02 88.59 -31.35
CA ASN A 504 -45.90 89.17 -32.09
C ASN A 504 -45.34 88.19 -33.13
N PHE A 505 -45.16 86.91 -32.78
CA PHE A 505 -44.60 85.90 -33.68
C PHE A 505 -45.53 85.58 -34.84
N LEU A 506 -46.83 85.43 -34.58
CA LEU A 506 -47.83 85.14 -35.59
C LEU A 506 -48.36 86.39 -36.31
N HIS A 507 -47.83 87.59 -36.00
CA HIS A 507 -48.34 88.86 -36.52
C HIS A 507 -49.87 89.01 -36.34
N TYR A 508 -50.40 88.48 -35.23
CA TYR A 508 -51.79 88.59 -34.82
C TYR A 508 -51.94 89.70 -33.77
N SER A 509 -53.16 90.22 -33.60
CA SER A 509 -53.44 91.05 -32.42
C SER A 509 -53.47 90.18 -31.17
N ALA A 510 -53.10 90.74 -30.01
CA ALA A 510 -53.20 90.03 -28.73
C ALA A 510 -54.64 89.53 -28.48
N GLN A 511 -55.65 90.29 -28.91
CA GLN A 511 -57.05 89.91 -28.84
C GLN A 511 -57.37 88.70 -29.73
N THR A 512 -56.78 88.61 -30.92
CA THR A 512 -56.97 87.48 -31.84
C THR A 512 -56.40 86.18 -31.25
N VAL A 513 -55.20 86.23 -30.65
CA VAL A 513 -54.61 85.07 -29.98
C VAL A 513 -55.46 84.64 -28.78
N TYR A 514 -55.93 85.60 -27.98
CA TYR A 514 -56.84 85.32 -26.87
C TYR A 514 -58.12 84.62 -27.34
N ASN A 515 -58.71 85.11 -28.43
CA ASN A 515 -59.91 84.53 -29.03
C ASN A 515 -59.66 83.10 -29.54
N TYR A 516 -58.52 82.84 -30.22
CA TYR A 516 -58.17 81.48 -30.65
C TYR A 516 -57.98 80.52 -29.46
N ARG A 517 -57.26 80.95 -28.41
CA ARG A 517 -57.07 80.14 -27.20
C ARG A 517 -58.41 79.85 -26.53
N LEU A 518 -59.27 80.86 -26.36
CA LEU A 518 -60.58 80.72 -25.75
C LEU A 518 -61.48 79.78 -26.56
N LYS A 519 -61.51 79.95 -27.89
CA LYS A 519 -62.31 79.15 -28.83
C LYS A 519 -61.92 77.68 -28.78
N VAL A 520 -60.63 77.37 -28.85
CA VAL A 520 -60.17 75.97 -28.82
C VAL A 520 -60.29 75.38 -27.43
N ARG A 521 -60.06 76.17 -26.38
CA ARG A 521 -60.27 75.71 -24.99
C ARG A 521 -61.71 75.27 -24.74
N ASN A 522 -62.69 75.99 -25.28
CA ASN A 522 -64.10 75.63 -25.11
C ASN A 522 -64.48 74.33 -25.85
N LYS A 523 -63.60 73.80 -26.71
CA LYS A 523 -63.75 72.54 -27.45
C LYS A 523 -62.96 71.37 -26.82
N SER A 524 -62.20 71.63 -25.74
CA SER A 524 -61.35 70.66 -25.05
C SER A 524 -62.16 69.67 -24.22
N LEU A 525 -61.65 68.44 -24.08
CA LEU A 525 -62.12 67.43 -23.11
C LEU A 525 -61.56 67.65 -21.70
N LEU A 526 -60.48 68.42 -21.58
CA LEU A 526 -59.71 68.64 -20.35
C LEU A 526 -60.00 70.00 -19.71
N SER A 527 -59.74 70.10 -18.40
CA SER A 527 -59.81 71.36 -17.67
C SER A 527 -58.75 72.38 -18.16
N LYS A 528 -58.91 73.66 -17.80
CA LYS A 528 -58.10 74.76 -18.34
C LYS A 528 -56.59 74.56 -18.15
N ASP A 529 -56.17 74.07 -16.98
CA ASP A 529 -54.75 73.95 -16.63
C ASP A 529 -54.17 72.65 -17.21
N GLU A 530 -54.93 71.55 -17.13
CA GLU A 530 -54.54 70.25 -17.71
C GLU A 530 -54.41 70.29 -19.24
N PHE A 531 -55.28 71.03 -19.92
CA PHE A 531 -55.19 71.17 -21.38
C PHE A 531 -53.87 71.83 -21.80
N MET A 532 -53.42 72.85 -21.08
CA MET A 532 -52.19 73.57 -21.40
C MET A 532 -50.93 72.71 -21.15
N GLU A 533 -50.91 71.91 -20.07
CA GLU A 533 -49.83 70.96 -19.80
C GLU A 533 -49.82 69.81 -20.82
N ALA A 534 -50.98 69.25 -21.12
CA ALA A 534 -51.11 68.19 -22.12
C ALA A 534 -50.57 68.65 -23.48
N VAL A 535 -50.92 69.87 -23.92
CA VAL A 535 -50.40 70.44 -25.18
C VAL A 535 -48.87 70.58 -25.19
N GLN A 536 -48.24 70.88 -24.04
CA GLN A 536 -46.78 70.95 -23.95
C GLN A 536 -46.09 69.59 -24.02
N GLN A 537 -46.80 68.51 -23.70
CA GLN A 537 -46.29 67.14 -23.74
C GLN A 537 -46.54 66.43 -25.09
N ILE A 538 -47.27 67.07 -26.02
CA ILE A 538 -47.54 66.52 -27.37
C ILE A 538 -46.25 66.45 -28.19
N GLY A 539 -45.60 65.30 -28.27
CA GLY A 539 -44.47 65.11 -29.17
C GLY A 539 -44.02 63.68 -29.23
#